data_AF-E1V231-F1
#
_entry.id   AF-E1V231-F1
#
_cell.length_a   1.000
_cell.length_b   1.000
_cell.length_c   1.000
_cell.angle_alpha   90.00
_cell.angle_beta   90.00
_cell.angle_gamma   90.00
#
_symmetry.space_group_name_H-M   'P 1'
#
loop_
_entity.id
_entity.type
_entity.pdbx_description
1 polymer ?
#
loop_
_entity_poly.entity_id
_entity_poly.type
_entity_poly.pdbx_seq_one_letter_code
_entity_poly.pdbx_strand_id
1 'polypeptide(L)'
;MAEVKAKRKTDIGPPHYEKFLPPIIKENYGKWKYHEILKPGVMVTVSESGAKLFTVRAASPRLLSIDKIRAYADLADKYCDG
;
A
#
# COMPACT_ATOMS: atom_id res chain seq x y z
N MET A 1 -34.08 -0.20 28.90
CA MET A 1 -33.80 -1.01 27.70
C MET A 1 -32.44 -1.64 27.88
N ALA A 2 -32.33 -2.98 27.90
CA ALA A 2 -31.06 -3.65 28.10
C ALA A 2 -30.14 -3.43 26.88
N GLU A 3 -28.90 -3.06 27.13
CA GLU A 3 -27.88 -2.82 26.11
C GLU A 3 -27.59 -4.12 25.35
N VAL A 4 -27.82 -4.14 24.04
CA VAL A 4 -27.54 -5.32 23.21
C VAL A 4 -26.03 -5.45 23.06
N LYS A 5 -25.42 -6.38 23.81
CA LYS A 5 -23.99 -6.66 23.77
C LYS A 5 -23.60 -7.15 22.38
N ALA A 6 -22.67 -6.45 21.73
CA ALA A 6 -22.21 -6.81 20.39
C ALA A 6 -21.68 -8.24 20.35
N LYS A 7 -22.19 -9.05 19.41
CA LYS A 7 -21.79 -10.45 19.23
C LYS A 7 -20.32 -10.51 18.77
N ARG A 8 -19.51 -11.38 19.39
CA ARG A 8 -18.11 -11.61 19.03
C ARG A 8 -18.00 -11.99 17.55
N LYS A 9 -17.12 -11.31 16.82
CA LYS A 9 -16.78 -11.64 15.42
C LYS A 9 -15.59 -12.60 15.41
N THR A 10 -15.70 -13.71 14.68
CA THR A 10 -14.64 -14.70 14.46
C THR A 10 -14.63 -15.12 12.99
N ASP A 11 -13.56 -15.80 12.55
CA ASP A 11 -13.47 -16.38 11.19
C ASP A 11 -13.60 -15.33 10.05
N ILE A 12 -13.22 -14.09 10.33
CA ILE A 12 -13.41 -12.95 9.41
C ILE A 12 -12.32 -12.79 8.36
N GLY A 13 -11.22 -13.55 8.47
CA GLY A 13 -10.08 -13.44 7.57
C GLY A 13 -9.37 -12.08 7.60
N PRO A 14 -8.45 -11.83 6.64
CA PRO A 14 -7.83 -10.52 6.47
C PRO A 14 -8.80 -9.54 5.77
N PRO A 15 -8.59 -8.23 5.93
CA PRO A 15 -9.26 -7.28 5.05
C PRO A 15 -8.84 -7.52 3.59
N HIS A 16 -9.80 -7.47 2.67
CA HIS A 16 -9.52 -7.62 1.24
C HIS A 16 -8.50 -6.56 0.76
N TYR A 17 -7.41 -7.00 0.13
CA TYR A 17 -6.27 -6.14 -0.22
C TYR A 17 -6.64 -4.98 -1.15
N GLU A 18 -7.62 -5.17 -2.04
CA GLU A 18 -8.11 -4.11 -2.94
C GLU A 18 -8.64 -2.88 -2.22
N LYS A 19 -8.96 -2.98 -0.93
CA LYS A 19 -9.32 -1.82 -0.10
C LYS A 19 -8.16 -0.83 0.03
N PHE A 20 -6.92 -1.28 -0.10
CA PHE A 20 -5.71 -0.50 0.16
C PHE A 20 -4.82 -0.29 -1.06
N LEU A 21 -5.25 -0.72 -2.25
CA LEU A 21 -4.47 -0.46 -3.45
C LEU A 21 -4.56 1.02 -3.85
N PRO A 22 -3.44 1.67 -4.20
CA PRO A 22 -3.47 2.97 -4.87
C PRO A 22 -4.30 2.93 -6.16
N PRO A 23 -5.00 4.02 -6.52
CA PRO A 23 -5.87 4.05 -7.71
C PRO A 23 -5.17 3.60 -9.00
N ILE A 24 -3.94 4.07 -9.23
CA ILE A 24 -3.12 3.66 -10.39
C ILE A 24 -2.89 2.15 -10.45
N ILE A 25 -2.78 1.47 -9.30
CA ILE A 25 -2.64 0.01 -9.25
C ILE A 25 -3.96 -0.67 -9.55
N LYS A 26 -5.09 -0.16 -9.04
CA LYS A 26 -6.42 -0.72 -9.34
C LYS A 26 -6.75 -0.62 -10.83
N GLU A 27 -6.53 0.55 -11.43
CA GLU A 27 -6.84 0.81 -12.84
C GLU A 27 -5.99 -0.04 -13.80
N ASN A 28 -4.77 -0.38 -13.39
CA ASN A 28 -3.80 -1.12 -14.21
C ASN A 28 -3.52 -2.53 -13.68
N TYR A 29 -4.39 -3.07 -12.81
CA TYR A 29 -4.17 -4.37 -12.18
C TYR A 29 -4.05 -5.48 -13.24
N GLY A 30 -2.92 -6.20 -13.23
CA GLY A 30 -2.61 -7.22 -14.23
C GLY A 30 -2.26 -6.71 -15.63
N LYS A 31 -2.16 -5.40 -15.84
CA LYS A 31 -1.93 -4.74 -17.15
C LYS A 31 -0.62 -3.94 -17.15
N TRP A 32 0.45 -4.57 -16.65
CA TRP A 32 1.78 -3.97 -16.59
C TRP A 32 2.63 -4.43 -17.77
N LYS A 33 3.25 -3.48 -18.46
CA LYS A 33 4.04 -3.75 -19.66
C LYS A 33 5.48 -4.12 -19.31
N TYR A 34 6.14 -3.29 -18.50
CA TYR A 34 7.52 -3.52 -18.06
C TYR A 34 7.86 -2.71 -16.80
N HIS A 35 9.02 -2.99 -16.23
CA HIS A 35 9.62 -2.20 -15.17
C HIS A 35 11.07 -1.87 -15.48
N GLU A 36 11.58 -0.78 -14.92
CA GLU A 36 12.95 -0.31 -15.11
C GLU A 36 13.50 0.27 -13.81
N ILE A 37 14.69 -0.16 -13.41
CA ILE A 37 15.40 0.39 -12.25
C ILE A 37 16.14 1.65 -12.73
N LEU A 38 15.67 2.82 -12.27
CA LEU A 38 16.22 4.12 -12.68
C LEU A 38 17.50 4.47 -11.92
N LYS A 39 17.57 4.09 -10.64
CA LYS A 39 18.72 4.27 -9.74
C LYS A 39 18.56 3.38 -8.51
N PRO A 40 19.59 3.20 -7.65
CA PRO A 40 19.46 2.41 -6.43
C PRO A 40 18.25 2.85 -5.59
N GLY A 41 17.36 1.88 -5.32
CA GLY A 41 16.13 2.11 -4.55
C GLY A 41 14.97 2.78 -5.30
N VAL A 42 15.10 3.12 -6.59
CA VAL A 42 14.01 3.73 -7.36
C VAL A 42 13.77 2.97 -8.66
N MET A 43 12.52 2.54 -8.86
CA MET A 43 12.07 1.81 -10.04
C MET A 43 10.78 2.42 -10.58
N VAL A 44 10.61 2.39 -11.89
CA VAL A 44 9.35 2.73 -12.55
C VAL A 44 8.71 1.45 -13.11
N THR A 45 7.39 1.32 -12.95
CA THR A 45 6.58 0.29 -13.60
C THR A 45 5.62 1.00 -14.56
N VAL A 46 5.64 0.58 -15.82
CA VAL A 46 4.86 1.20 -16.89
C VAL A 46 3.72 0.27 -17.28
N SER A 47 2.49 0.76 -17.28
CA SER A 47 1.31 0.00 -17.70
C SER A 47 1.21 -0.12 -19.21
N GLU A 48 0.33 -1.00 -19.69
CA GLU A 48 -0.02 -1.10 -21.11
C GLU A 48 -0.62 0.19 -21.68
N SER A 49 -1.32 0.97 -20.84
CA SER A 49 -1.87 2.29 -21.17
C SER A 49 -0.84 3.43 -21.10
N GLY A 50 0.39 3.14 -20.67
CA GLY A 50 1.48 4.12 -20.53
C GLY A 50 1.51 4.85 -19.19
N ALA A 51 0.62 4.52 -18.24
CA ALA A 51 0.69 5.04 -16.88
C ALA A 51 1.99 4.60 -16.20
N LYS A 52 2.58 5.47 -15.37
CA LYS A 52 3.87 5.22 -14.72
C LYS A 52 3.72 5.24 -13.21
N LEU A 53 4.01 4.12 -12.56
CA LEU A 53 4.10 4.00 -11.11
C LEU A 53 5.56 4.01 -10.69
N PHE A 54 5.93 4.95 -9.81
CA PHE A 54 7.28 5.02 -9.25
C PHE A 54 7.30 4.38 -7.86
N THR A 55 8.14 3.37 -7.68
CA THR A 55 8.38 2.73 -6.38
C THR A 55 9.72 3.19 -5.82
N VAL A 56 9.70 3.78 -4.63
CA VAL A 56 10.89 4.17 -3.86
C VAL A 56 11.04 3.21 -2.68
N ARG A 57 12.15 2.46 -2.66
CA ARG A 57 12.44 1.46 -1.62
C ARG A 57 13.46 2.01 -0.63
N ALA A 58 13.10 1.99 0.65
CA ALA A 58 13.96 2.33 1.77
C ALA A 58 14.11 1.13 2.72
N ALA A 59 15.24 1.05 3.42
CA ALA A 59 15.50 -0.02 4.38
C ALA A 59 14.80 0.24 5.73
N SER A 60 14.45 -0.85 6.42
CA SER A 60 14.02 -0.82 7.83
C SER A 60 14.60 -2.03 8.57
N PRO A 61 14.83 -1.95 9.89
CA PRO A 61 15.43 -3.04 10.68
C PRO A 61 14.46 -4.21 10.98
N ARG A 62 13.33 -4.33 10.27
CA ARG A 62 12.21 -5.28 10.49
C ARG A 62 11.49 -5.12 11.84
N LEU A 63 12.20 -5.09 12.97
CA LEU A 63 11.63 -4.77 14.28
C LEU A 63 11.43 -3.25 14.37
N LEU A 64 10.18 -2.82 14.52
CA LEU A 64 9.80 -1.40 14.50
C LEU A 64 8.87 -1.07 15.67
N SER A 65 9.03 0.12 16.23
CA SER A 65 8.04 0.69 17.16
C SER A 65 6.83 1.21 16.39
N ILE A 66 5.70 1.34 17.09
CA ILE A 66 4.49 1.96 16.53
C ILE A 66 4.73 3.41 16.08
N ASP A 67 5.61 4.14 16.76
CA ASP A 67 5.96 5.52 16.38
C ASP A 67 6.71 5.57 15.06
N LYS A 68 7.58 4.57 14.81
CA LYS A 68 8.28 4.48 13.53
C LYS A 68 7.33 4.11 12.38
N ILE A 69 6.32 3.28 12.63
CA ILE A 69 5.27 2.95 11.65
C ILE A 69 4.43 4.20 11.33
N ARG A 70 4.02 4.98 12.34
CA ARG A 70 3.28 6.24 12.13
C ARG A 70 4.09 7.25 11.34
N ALA A 71 5.39 7.39 11.63
CA ALA A 71 6.27 8.24 10.85
C ALA A 71 6.39 7.80 9.37
N TYR A 72 6.23 6.51 9.06
CA TYR A 72 6.14 6.05 7.67
C TYR A 72 4.78 6.35 7.04
N ALA A 73 3.69 6.24 7.80
CA ALA A 73 2.36 6.66 7.35
C ALA A 73 2.32 8.16 7.04
N ASP A 74 2.93 9.01 7.87
CA ASP A 74 3.03 10.45 7.62
C ASP A 74 3.79 10.75 6.30
N LEU A 75 4.78 9.92 5.95
CA LEU A 75 5.50 10.02 4.68
C LEU A 75 4.61 9.60 3.50
N ALA A 76 3.82 8.55 3.69
CA ALA A 76 2.89 8.02 2.70
C ALA A 76 1.77 9.03 2.42
N ASP A 77 1.16 9.60 3.46
CA ASP A 77 0.16 10.68 3.35
C ASP A 77 0.72 11.90 2.60
N LYS A 78 1.99 12.25 2.84
CA LYS A 78 2.61 13.43 2.23
C LYS A 78 2.99 13.25 0.76
N TYR A 79 3.36 12.04 0.33
CA TYR A 79 3.99 11.82 -0.98
C TYR A 79 3.30 10.75 -1.85
N CYS A 80 2.35 9.99 -1.30
CA CYS A 80 1.78 8.80 -1.92
C CYS A 80 0.24 8.72 -1.87
N ASP A 81 -0.44 9.79 -1.41
CA ASP A 81 -1.91 9.86 -1.24
C ASP A 81 -2.47 8.84 -0.22
N GLY A 82 -1.64 8.47 0.77
CA GLY A 82 -1.89 7.43 1.78
C GLY A 82 -0.92 6.26 1.66
#